data_AF-A0A7S1YDJ5-F1
#
_entry.id   AF-A0A7S1YDJ5-F1
#
_cell.length_a   1.000
_cell.length_b   1.000
_cell.length_c   1.000
_cell.angle_alpha   90.00
_cell.angle_beta   90.00
_cell.angle_gamma   90.00
#
_symmetry.space_group_name_H-M   'P 1'
#
loop_
_entity.id
_entity.type
_entity.pdbx_description
1 polymer ?
#
loop_
_entity_poly.entity_id
_entity_poly.type
_entity_poly.pdbx_seq_one_letter_code
_entity_poly.pdbx_strand_id
1 'polypeptide(L)'
;LDIFSTILDYAGAADADQSDGKSLRRFMDGDDTHPYTFNDEYDESVVVLEWDYRSPESNNSLSRDLDSAPAFCLLHKGWKLMMYKKATSPKLDMLFHVAADRYEQQNLIGIHGNDTASADDAIIGKTEHLRALLLEWMHRMDGGDDGNKQYYSHPKSNANEGLGDIMEIGLRQPWRRLDLWVSELDTLWFGKTSYDGNSYVRHEYLYVGRRTPGSVTLESIHVEGKDELFFSLELLSPYSNDEPSSMTIQEHEHVRIKVSFSSTILPPKVKAKLVLKSTAGPDIKIDLSLTVGGSASPPLAPHPPLTPWPTPQPVPTAPTLPSIPFIQPPRECSPTNRCGRCEGHCKSDDECELDLVCHDKDAGGDPIPGCKGTDNSMTEWCIPIEYSGRTRAPSPPTPPPEAVDPIPFVLPPRPCSSTDPCQRCQGHCEGDNECVGDLICHDKEAGGSPIPGCIGTDMSKTEWCIAPPLPPSPPVASLPPTFAPTLVDGAFILTASEAMSCTLKTENAGFKGSMGYCDFDGKEDWIEWENVEVPATGTYEARMRYSSASSRPLELLIDSAPAGTYNVPETGLWTVWDTETLTVTLTQGMQHTIRLHAAESKGPNVDQVTFVPVV
;
A
#
# COMPACT_ATOMS: atom_id res chain seq x y z
N LEU A 1 -8.92 -22.06 9.52
CA LEU A 1 -7.98 -23.13 9.90
C LEU A 1 -7.48 -22.88 11.32
N ASP A 2 -6.81 -21.75 11.57
CA ASP A 2 -6.10 -21.50 12.84
C ASP A 2 -6.98 -21.28 14.07
N ILE A 3 -8.23 -20.81 13.91
CA ILE A 3 -9.15 -20.61 15.05
C ILE A 3 -9.44 -21.93 15.77
N PHE A 4 -9.66 -23.01 15.02
CA PHE A 4 -10.04 -24.29 15.63
C PHE A 4 -8.85 -24.95 16.34
N SER A 5 -7.66 -24.97 15.74
CA SER A 5 -6.44 -25.40 16.44
C SER A 5 -6.12 -24.55 17.66
N THR A 6 -6.38 -23.24 17.61
CA THR A 6 -6.27 -22.37 18.80
C THR A 6 -7.19 -22.82 19.93
N ILE A 7 -8.45 -23.16 19.62
CA ILE A 7 -9.40 -23.66 20.63
C ILE A 7 -8.92 -24.99 21.23
N LEU A 8 -8.41 -25.91 20.40
CA LEU A 8 -7.87 -27.20 20.86
C LEU A 8 -6.69 -27.02 21.81
N ASP A 9 -5.76 -26.13 21.46
CA ASP A 9 -4.61 -25.76 22.29
C ASP A 9 -5.06 -25.24 23.67
N TYR A 10 -5.94 -24.23 23.72
CA TYR A 10 -6.46 -23.72 25.00
C TYR A 10 -7.25 -24.76 25.80
N ALA A 11 -7.89 -25.72 25.12
CA ALA A 11 -8.61 -26.81 25.76
C ALA A 11 -7.67 -27.91 26.30
N GLY A 12 -6.37 -27.84 26.02
CA GLY A 12 -5.40 -28.90 26.37
C GLY A 12 -5.65 -30.21 25.61
N ALA A 13 -6.34 -30.13 24.46
CA ALA A 13 -6.49 -31.26 23.56
C ALA A 13 -5.18 -31.43 22.78
N ALA A 14 -4.67 -32.65 22.67
CA ALA A 14 -3.49 -32.91 21.84
C ALA A 14 -3.83 -32.57 20.38
N ASP A 15 -3.00 -31.72 19.76
CA ASP A 15 -3.14 -31.17 18.41
C ASP A 15 -2.96 -32.20 17.29
N ALA A 16 -2.95 -33.50 17.63
CA ALA A 16 -2.39 -34.51 16.77
C ALA A 16 -3.24 -34.89 15.55
N ASP A 17 -4.51 -34.44 15.40
CA ASP A 17 -5.39 -35.07 14.41
C ASP A 17 -6.61 -34.28 13.87
N GLN A 18 -6.79 -32.95 14.08
CA GLN A 18 -8.11 -32.34 13.74
C GLN A 18 -8.11 -30.99 13.02
N SER A 19 -6.99 -30.32 12.80
CA SER A 19 -7.00 -28.99 12.18
C SER A 19 -5.85 -28.81 11.20
N ASP A 20 -6.18 -28.35 9.99
CA ASP A 20 -5.25 -27.90 8.96
C ASP A 20 -4.50 -26.59 9.33
N GLY A 21 -4.86 -25.95 10.44
CA GLY A 21 -4.27 -24.68 10.90
C GLY A 21 -3.40 -24.83 12.14
N LYS A 22 -2.55 -23.84 12.41
CA LYS A 22 -1.71 -23.79 13.62
C LYS A 22 -2.32 -22.85 14.67
N SER A 23 -2.20 -23.19 15.96
CA SER A 23 -2.71 -22.35 17.04
C SER A 23 -2.13 -20.93 17.01
N LEU A 24 -3.01 -19.93 17.15
CA LEU A 24 -2.68 -18.50 17.25
C LEU A 24 -2.32 -18.07 18.68
N ARG A 25 -2.34 -18.98 19.64
CA ARG A 25 -2.08 -18.69 21.05
C ARG A 25 -0.79 -17.92 21.28
N ARG A 26 0.25 -18.23 20.50
CA ARG A 26 1.54 -17.50 20.48
C ARG A 26 1.40 -15.98 20.25
N PHE A 27 0.39 -15.55 19.49
CA PHE A 27 0.12 -14.12 19.24
C PHE A 27 -0.80 -13.50 20.29
N MET A 28 -1.62 -14.32 20.95
CA MET A 28 -2.62 -13.87 21.92
C MET A 28 -2.03 -13.73 23.33
N ASP A 29 -1.18 -14.65 23.75
CA ASP A 29 -0.61 -14.70 25.10
C ASP A 29 0.57 -13.73 25.27
N GLY A 30 1.09 -13.16 24.19
CA GLY A 30 2.15 -12.14 24.21
C GLY A 30 3.49 -12.62 24.79
N ASP A 31 3.68 -13.94 24.87
CA ASP A 31 4.85 -14.56 25.46
C ASP A 31 5.87 -14.93 24.38
N ASP A 32 6.87 -14.05 24.21
CA ASP A 32 8.06 -14.25 23.38
C ASP A 32 8.91 -15.48 23.83
N THR A 33 8.51 -16.21 24.88
CA THR A 33 9.19 -17.41 25.40
C THR A 33 8.47 -18.74 25.14
N HIS A 34 7.29 -18.74 24.50
CA HIS A 34 6.59 -19.98 24.16
C HIS A 34 7.41 -20.78 23.12
N PRO A 35 7.57 -22.12 23.24
CA PRO A 35 8.34 -22.94 22.30
C PRO A 35 7.85 -22.96 20.83
N TYR A 36 6.80 -22.19 20.50
CA TYR A 36 6.20 -22.06 19.16
C TYR A 36 6.25 -20.63 18.61
N THR A 37 7.09 -19.75 19.18
CA THR A 37 7.16 -18.31 18.88
C THR A 37 7.50 -17.96 17.43
N PHE A 38 7.96 -18.91 16.62
CA PHE A 38 8.24 -18.71 15.20
C PHE A 38 8.14 -20.04 14.45
N ASN A 39 7.62 -20.02 13.22
CA ASN A 39 7.70 -21.18 12.32
C ASN A 39 9.12 -21.18 11.73
N ASP A 40 9.98 -22.10 12.17
CA ASP A 40 11.38 -22.24 11.78
C ASP A 40 11.59 -23.06 10.50
N GLU A 41 10.53 -23.70 10.02
CA GLU A 41 10.57 -24.58 8.87
C GLU A 41 10.12 -23.90 7.57
N TYR A 42 9.31 -22.83 7.59
CA TYR A 42 8.74 -22.24 6.38
C TYR A 42 8.36 -20.75 6.49
N ASP A 43 8.17 -20.09 5.34
CA ASP A 43 7.65 -18.72 5.29
C ASP A 43 6.18 -18.68 5.79
N GLU A 44 5.98 -18.02 6.92
CA GLU A 44 4.70 -17.89 7.60
C GLU A 44 3.91 -16.64 7.18
N SER A 45 4.47 -15.79 6.32
CA SER A 45 3.82 -14.57 5.82
C SER A 45 2.93 -14.83 4.60
N VAL A 46 2.36 -16.04 4.53
CA VAL A 46 1.61 -16.56 3.38
C VAL A 46 0.18 -16.88 3.80
N VAL A 47 -0.78 -16.37 3.04
CA VAL A 47 -2.20 -16.72 3.18
C VAL A 47 -2.64 -17.46 1.93
N VAL A 48 -3.19 -18.67 2.11
CA VAL A 48 -3.77 -19.47 1.02
C VAL A 48 -5.28 -19.52 1.15
N LEU A 49 -5.96 -19.28 0.04
CA LEU A 49 -7.41 -19.41 -0.09
C LEU A 49 -7.69 -20.36 -1.25
N GLU A 50 -8.61 -21.29 -1.03
CA GLU A 50 -9.12 -22.21 -2.05
C GLU A 50 -10.62 -21.96 -2.25
N TRP A 51 -11.05 -22.01 -3.52
CA TRP A 51 -12.45 -21.99 -3.89
C TRP A 51 -12.77 -23.17 -4.80
N ASP A 52 -13.92 -23.79 -4.53
CA ASP A 52 -14.48 -24.83 -5.36
C ASP A 52 -15.75 -24.31 -6.05
N TYR A 53 -15.68 -24.12 -7.36
CA TYR A 53 -16.78 -23.64 -8.20
C TYR A 53 -17.55 -24.78 -8.86
N ARG A 54 -17.22 -26.04 -8.55
CA ARG A 54 -17.91 -27.18 -9.14
C ARG A 54 -19.37 -27.19 -8.67
N SER A 55 -20.27 -27.22 -9.65
CA SER A 55 -21.71 -27.34 -9.37
C SER A 55 -22.09 -28.81 -9.15
N PRO A 56 -22.94 -29.15 -8.18
CA PRO A 56 -23.41 -30.52 -8.02
C PRO A 56 -24.22 -30.97 -9.25
N GLU A 57 -23.78 -32.05 -9.90
CA GLU A 57 -24.51 -32.72 -10.99
C GLU A 57 -25.49 -33.77 -10.43
N SER A 58 -25.17 -34.36 -9.28
CA SER A 58 -26.06 -35.26 -8.52
C SER A 58 -25.62 -35.32 -7.05
N ASN A 59 -26.38 -36.04 -6.20
CA ASN A 59 -26.08 -36.19 -4.77
C ASN A 59 -24.64 -36.63 -4.45
N ASN A 60 -23.99 -37.33 -5.38
CA ASN A 60 -22.62 -37.83 -5.22
C ASN A 60 -21.70 -37.48 -6.42
N SER A 61 -22.06 -36.50 -7.24
CA SER A 61 -21.24 -36.07 -8.40
C SER A 61 -21.19 -34.56 -8.49
N LEU A 62 -19.99 -34.03 -8.63
CA LEU A 62 -19.74 -32.62 -8.91
C LEU A 62 -19.43 -32.44 -10.40
N SER A 63 -19.71 -31.24 -10.91
CA SER A 63 -19.35 -30.82 -12.24
C SER A 63 -17.86 -30.97 -12.45
N ARG A 64 -17.53 -31.48 -13.62
CA ARG A 64 -16.16 -31.80 -14.02
C ARG A 64 -15.37 -30.60 -14.55
N ASP A 65 -15.99 -29.43 -14.68
CA ASP A 65 -15.30 -28.25 -15.21
C ASP A 65 -14.44 -27.53 -14.15
N LEU A 66 -13.26 -28.10 -13.90
CA LEU A 66 -12.22 -27.53 -13.03
C LEU A 66 -11.59 -26.24 -13.56
N ASP A 67 -11.89 -25.85 -14.81
CA ASP A 67 -11.32 -24.65 -15.44
C ASP A 67 -12.32 -23.50 -15.50
N SER A 68 -13.51 -23.64 -14.92
CA SER A 68 -14.55 -22.62 -14.95
C SER A 68 -14.10 -21.29 -14.33
N ALA A 69 -13.33 -21.33 -13.24
CA ALA A 69 -12.85 -20.17 -12.49
C ALA A 69 -11.47 -20.44 -11.83
N PRO A 70 -10.75 -19.38 -11.38
CA PRO A 70 -9.54 -19.54 -10.57
C PRO A 70 -9.86 -20.29 -9.27
N ALA A 71 -9.08 -21.32 -8.94
CA ALA A 71 -9.33 -22.16 -7.77
C ALA A 71 -8.52 -21.76 -6.54
N PHE A 72 -7.37 -21.12 -6.75
CA PHE A 72 -6.45 -20.76 -5.66
C PHE A 72 -6.19 -19.26 -5.65
N CYS A 73 -6.03 -18.72 -4.44
CA CYS A 73 -5.48 -17.39 -4.22
C CYS A 73 -4.39 -17.47 -3.16
N LEU A 74 -3.26 -16.84 -3.46
CA LEU A 74 -2.17 -16.66 -2.52
C LEU A 74 -2.01 -15.16 -2.22
N LEU A 75 -1.89 -14.80 -0.95
CA LEU A 75 -1.39 -13.49 -0.54
C LEU A 75 -0.06 -13.63 0.19
N HIS A 76 0.90 -12.79 -0.17
CA HIS A 76 2.21 -12.74 0.47
C HIS A 76 2.79 -11.32 0.38
N LYS A 77 3.04 -10.68 1.53
CA LYS A 77 3.64 -9.33 1.65
C LYS A 77 3.04 -8.28 0.71
N GLY A 78 1.71 -8.17 0.67
CA GLY A 78 1.00 -7.20 -0.17
C GLY A 78 0.81 -7.59 -1.64
N TRP A 79 1.30 -8.77 -2.03
CA TRP A 79 1.09 -9.33 -3.37
C TRP A 79 0.01 -10.41 -3.33
N LYS A 80 -0.83 -10.44 -4.36
CA LYS A 80 -1.90 -11.42 -4.52
C LYS A 80 -1.79 -12.12 -5.86
N LEU A 81 -1.77 -13.45 -5.85
CA LEU A 81 -1.78 -14.31 -7.04
C LEU A 81 -3.05 -15.16 -7.03
N MET A 82 -3.84 -15.10 -8.10
CA MET A 82 -5.00 -15.96 -8.30
C MET A 82 -4.74 -16.90 -9.48
N MET A 83 -4.95 -18.20 -9.28
CA MET A 83 -4.57 -19.23 -10.24
C MET A 83 -5.70 -20.18 -10.61
N TYR A 84 -5.78 -20.54 -11.89
CA TYR A 84 -6.57 -21.68 -12.32
C TYR A 84 -5.87 -22.99 -11.97
N LYS A 85 -6.68 -24.04 -11.86
CA LYS A 85 -6.26 -25.35 -11.37
C LYS A 85 -5.45 -26.15 -12.39
N LYS A 86 -5.86 -26.14 -13.67
CA LYS A 86 -5.30 -27.01 -14.70
C LYS A 86 -4.06 -26.41 -15.36
N ALA A 87 -3.03 -27.22 -15.56
CA ALA A 87 -1.82 -26.83 -16.30
C ALA A 87 -2.15 -26.49 -17.77
N THR A 88 -3.13 -27.18 -18.34
CA THR A 88 -3.58 -27.02 -19.73
C THR A 88 -4.58 -25.90 -19.94
N SER A 89 -5.01 -25.22 -18.88
CA SER A 89 -5.97 -24.12 -19.01
C SER A 89 -5.36 -22.96 -19.81
N PRO A 90 -6.03 -22.50 -20.87
CA PRO A 90 -5.57 -21.36 -21.67
C PRO A 90 -5.88 -20.01 -20.99
N LYS A 91 -6.57 -20.02 -19.84
CA LYS A 91 -6.95 -18.81 -19.11
C LYS A 91 -5.74 -18.24 -18.39
N LEU A 92 -5.64 -16.92 -18.41
CA LEU A 92 -4.56 -16.19 -17.77
C LEU A 92 -4.77 -16.13 -16.26
N ASP A 93 -3.71 -16.35 -15.50
CA ASP A 93 -3.72 -16.11 -14.05
C ASP A 93 -3.69 -14.61 -13.74
N MET A 94 -3.91 -14.24 -12.48
CA MET A 94 -3.95 -12.83 -12.09
C MET A 94 -2.96 -12.52 -10.97
N LEU A 95 -2.11 -11.51 -11.17
CA LEU A 95 -1.21 -10.99 -10.15
C LEU A 95 -1.54 -9.52 -9.87
N PHE A 96 -1.68 -9.18 -8.59
CA PHE A 96 -1.91 -7.82 -8.13
C PHE A 96 -0.91 -7.42 -7.04
N HIS A 97 -0.48 -6.16 -7.05
CA HIS A 97 0.20 -5.53 -5.92
C HIS A 97 -0.82 -4.69 -5.15
N VAL A 98 -1.39 -5.27 -4.09
CA VAL A 98 -2.59 -4.75 -3.41
C VAL A 98 -2.34 -3.38 -2.76
N ALA A 99 -1.10 -3.08 -2.38
CA ALA A 99 -0.75 -1.77 -1.83
C ALA A 99 -0.79 -0.65 -2.91
N ALA A 100 -0.35 -0.95 -4.14
CA ALA A 100 -0.38 0.01 -5.25
C ALA A 100 -1.72 0.01 -6.00
N ASP A 101 -2.41 -1.13 -6.04
CA ASP A 101 -3.70 -1.32 -6.70
C ASP A 101 -4.70 -1.95 -5.73
N ARG A 102 -5.18 -1.13 -4.80
CA ARG A 102 -6.09 -1.53 -3.73
C ARG A 102 -7.38 -2.17 -4.21
N TYR A 103 -7.81 -1.83 -5.43
CA TYR A 103 -9.05 -2.32 -6.01
C TYR A 103 -8.83 -3.48 -7.00
N GLU A 104 -7.59 -3.94 -7.16
CA GLU A 104 -7.22 -5.11 -7.95
C GLU A 104 -7.74 -5.03 -9.40
N GLN A 105 -7.57 -3.85 -10.01
CA GLN A 105 -8.04 -3.56 -11.37
C GLN A 105 -6.98 -3.88 -12.43
N GLN A 106 -5.71 -3.97 -12.06
CA GLN A 106 -4.58 -4.12 -12.97
C GLN A 106 -3.89 -5.47 -12.79
N ASN A 107 -4.19 -6.42 -13.69
CA ASN A 107 -3.47 -7.68 -13.73
C ASN A 107 -2.05 -7.47 -14.28
N LEU A 108 -1.04 -7.66 -13.43
CA LEU A 108 0.35 -7.36 -13.74
C LEU A 108 1.03 -8.38 -14.67
N ILE A 109 0.51 -9.61 -14.75
CA ILE A 109 1.06 -10.66 -15.63
C ILE A 109 0.46 -10.66 -17.05
N GLY A 110 -0.45 -9.73 -17.34
CA GLY A 110 -0.94 -9.44 -18.67
C GLY A 110 -2.46 -9.30 -18.78
N ILE A 111 -2.92 -9.01 -20.00
CA ILE A 111 -4.33 -8.97 -20.42
C ILE A 111 -4.61 -10.18 -21.34
N HIS A 112 -5.86 -10.62 -21.41
CA HIS A 112 -6.28 -11.86 -22.10
C HIS A 112 -5.58 -12.11 -23.45
N GLY A 113 -4.95 -13.29 -23.59
CA GLY A 113 -4.39 -13.83 -24.84
C GLY A 113 -2.98 -13.35 -25.18
N ASN A 114 -1.98 -14.23 -25.08
CA ASN A 114 -0.55 -14.07 -25.48
C ASN A 114 0.20 -12.77 -25.11
N ASP A 115 -0.44 -11.77 -24.48
CA ASP A 115 0.15 -10.48 -24.13
C ASP A 115 0.84 -10.51 -22.75
N THR A 116 1.35 -11.68 -22.37
CA THR A 116 2.26 -11.83 -21.23
C THR A 116 3.67 -11.36 -21.58
N ALA A 117 3.89 -10.93 -22.83
CA ALA A 117 5.16 -10.44 -23.32
C ALA A 117 5.52 -9.05 -22.76
N SER A 118 4.55 -8.30 -22.22
CA SER A 118 4.73 -6.95 -21.67
C SER A 118 5.16 -6.93 -20.20
N ALA A 119 4.96 -8.01 -19.45
CA ALA A 119 5.37 -8.10 -18.04
C ALA A 119 6.89 -8.28 -17.92
N ASP A 120 7.52 -7.42 -17.12
CA ASP A 120 8.97 -7.46 -16.86
C ASP A 120 9.40 -8.72 -16.07
N ASP A 121 10.71 -8.98 -16.03
CA ASP A 121 11.25 -10.16 -15.35
C ASP A 121 10.99 -10.16 -13.83
N ALA A 122 10.85 -8.98 -13.21
CA ALA A 122 10.61 -8.87 -11.78
C ALA A 122 9.17 -9.31 -11.42
N ILE A 123 8.18 -8.88 -12.21
CA ILE A 123 6.79 -9.29 -12.08
C ILE A 123 6.63 -10.79 -12.33
N ILE A 124 7.27 -11.32 -13.37
CA ILE A 124 7.22 -12.76 -13.64
C ILE A 124 7.93 -13.55 -12.53
N GLY A 125 9.09 -13.09 -12.05
CA GLY A 125 9.80 -13.70 -10.92
C GLY A 125 8.98 -13.70 -9.64
N LYS A 126 8.25 -12.61 -9.36
CA LYS A 126 7.33 -12.54 -8.21
C LYS A 126 6.16 -13.51 -8.36
N THR A 127 5.63 -13.67 -9.56
CA THR A 127 4.57 -14.66 -9.87
C THR A 127 5.05 -16.07 -9.60
N GLU A 128 6.25 -16.42 -10.07
CA GLU A 128 6.85 -17.73 -9.83
C GLU A 128 7.11 -17.99 -8.34
N HIS A 129 7.56 -16.96 -7.61
CA HIS A 129 7.74 -17.04 -6.17
C HIS A 129 6.41 -17.34 -5.45
N LEU A 130 5.33 -16.61 -5.76
CA LEU A 130 4.02 -16.88 -5.16
C LEU A 130 3.51 -18.29 -5.53
N ARG A 131 3.71 -18.75 -6.76
CA ARG A 131 3.37 -20.12 -7.13
C ARG A 131 4.20 -21.17 -6.36
N ALA A 132 5.49 -20.92 -6.15
CA ALA A 132 6.35 -21.79 -5.35
C ALA A 132 5.87 -21.88 -3.89
N LEU A 133 5.50 -20.76 -3.27
CA LEU A 133 4.90 -20.72 -1.93
C LEU A 133 3.58 -21.52 -1.87
N LEU A 134 2.76 -21.46 -2.91
CA LEU A 134 1.53 -22.25 -3.00
C LEU A 134 1.85 -23.75 -3.05
N LEU A 135 2.82 -24.18 -3.85
CA LEU A 135 3.23 -25.59 -3.93
C LEU A 135 3.79 -26.10 -2.62
N GLU A 136 4.65 -25.32 -1.97
CA GLU A 136 5.20 -25.66 -0.66
C GLU A 136 4.08 -25.82 0.38
N TRP A 137 3.10 -24.91 0.38
CA TRP A 137 1.91 -25.07 1.21
C TRP A 137 1.15 -26.35 0.86
N MET A 138 0.84 -26.60 -0.41
CA MET A 138 0.11 -27.80 -0.83
C MET A 138 0.81 -29.08 -0.41
N HIS A 139 2.15 -29.16 -0.54
CA HIS A 139 2.92 -30.31 -0.11
C HIS A 139 2.81 -30.57 1.40
N ARG A 140 2.76 -29.52 2.23
CA ARG A 140 2.54 -29.68 3.68
C ARG A 140 1.14 -30.18 4.00
N MET A 141 0.15 -29.71 3.24
CA MET A 141 -1.26 -30.06 3.45
C MET A 141 -1.64 -31.38 2.79
N ASP A 142 -0.80 -31.92 1.90
CA ASP A 142 -1.02 -33.16 1.18
C ASP A 142 -0.61 -34.35 2.05
N GLY A 143 -1.59 -35.08 2.56
CA GLY A 143 -1.35 -36.24 3.41
C GLY A 143 -2.16 -36.20 4.70
N GLY A 144 -2.44 -35.01 5.24
CA GLY A 144 -2.81 -34.84 6.64
C GLY A 144 -1.83 -35.56 7.61
N ASP A 145 -2.17 -35.60 8.89
CA ASP A 145 -1.29 -36.14 9.95
C ASP A 145 -1.03 -37.66 9.89
N ASP A 146 -1.73 -38.42 9.02
CA ASP A 146 -1.56 -39.88 8.88
C ASP A 146 -0.70 -40.33 7.68
N GLY A 147 -0.22 -39.38 6.87
CA GLY A 147 0.63 -39.62 5.71
C GLY A 147 -0.01 -40.43 4.57
N ASN A 148 -1.31 -40.74 4.67
CA ASN A 148 -2.04 -41.58 3.71
C ASN A 148 -3.12 -40.81 2.93
N LYS A 149 -3.48 -39.58 3.32
CA LYS A 149 -4.48 -38.79 2.59
C LYS A 149 -3.84 -37.90 1.54
N GLN A 150 -3.58 -38.42 0.36
CA GLN A 150 -3.09 -37.66 -0.79
C GLN A 150 -4.16 -36.69 -1.35
N TYR A 151 -4.51 -35.64 -0.62
CA TYR A 151 -5.57 -34.72 -0.98
C TYR A 151 -5.22 -33.88 -2.21
N TYR A 152 -4.03 -33.30 -2.27
CA TYR A 152 -3.60 -32.47 -3.41
C TYR A 152 -2.80 -33.26 -4.44
N SER A 153 -2.05 -34.31 -4.07
CA SER A 153 -1.25 -35.07 -5.05
C SER A 153 -2.05 -36.13 -5.81
N HIS A 154 -3.11 -36.71 -5.23
CA HIS A 154 -3.84 -37.78 -5.90
C HIS A 154 -4.98 -37.22 -6.77
N PRO A 155 -5.13 -37.66 -8.04
CA PRO A 155 -6.20 -37.20 -8.94
C PRO A 155 -7.62 -37.39 -8.40
N LYS A 156 -7.82 -38.29 -7.44
CA LYS A 156 -9.12 -38.62 -6.83
C LYS A 156 -9.84 -37.40 -6.26
N SER A 157 -9.11 -36.48 -5.62
CA SER A 157 -9.70 -35.24 -5.08
C SER A 157 -10.22 -34.31 -6.18
N ASN A 158 -9.73 -34.50 -7.40
CA ASN A 158 -10.19 -33.86 -8.62
C ASN A 158 -11.11 -34.75 -9.46
N ALA A 159 -11.84 -35.68 -8.84
CA ALA A 159 -12.70 -36.64 -9.55
C ALA A 159 -11.96 -37.46 -10.64
N ASN A 160 -10.67 -37.73 -10.39
CA ASN A 160 -9.73 -38.40 -11.30
C ASN A 160 -9.42 -37.61 -12.58
N GLU A 161 -9.48 -36.28 -12.52
CA GLU A 161 -9.01 -35.40 -13.60
C GLU A 161 -7.61 -34.85 -13.33
N GLY A 162 -6.83 -34.78 -14.40
CA GLY A 162 -5.46 -34.28 -14.34
C GLY A 162 -4.52 -35.21 -13.58
N LEU A 163 -3.40 -34.64 -13.13
CA LEU A 163 -2.33 -35.36 -12.43
C LEU A 163 -2.34 -35.16 -10.90
N GLY A 164 -3.34 -34.45 -10.37
CA GLY A 164 -3.35 -33.92 -8.99
C GLY A 164 -2.93 -32.44 -8.97
N ASP A 165 -3.41 -31.69 -7.98
CA ASP A 165 -3.25 -30.23 -7.86
C ASP A 165 -1.80 -29.80 -7.82
N ILE A 166 -0.99 -30.51 -7.04
CA ILE A 166 0.43 -30.24 -6.93
C ILE A 166 1.10 -30.32 -8.31
N MET A 167 0.79 -31.37 -9.07
CA MET A 167 1.38 -31.56 -10.40
C MET A 167 0.81 -30.56 -11.41
N GLU A 168 -0.49 -30.30 -11.40
CA GLU A 168 -1.13 -29.34 -12.31
C GLU A 168 -0.62 -27.90 -12.07
N ILE A 169 -0.54 -27.44 -10.81
CA ILE A 169 0.04 -26.15 -10.45
C ILE A 169 1.56 -26.12 -10.68
N GLY A 170 2.23 -27.28 -10.51
CA GLY A 170 3.63 -27.49 -10.88
C GLY A 170 3.89 -27.19 -12.34
N LEU A 171 3.06 -27.73 -13.24
CA LEU A 171 3.21 -27.59 -14.69
C LEU A 171 2.57 -26.32 -15.25
N ARG A 172 1.69 -25.66 -14.49
CA ARG A 172 0.96 -24.46 -14.92
C ARG A 172 1.91 -23.30 -15.25
N GLN A 173 1.74 -22.75 -16.45
CA GLN A 173 2.53 -21.63 -16.97
C GLN A 173 1.78 -20.85 -18.06
N PRO A 174 0.67 -20.17 -17.75
CA PRO A 174 -0.05 -19.35 -18.74
C PRO A 174 0.64 -18.01 -19.02
N TRP A 175 1.72 -17.68 -18.30
CA TRP A 175 2.53 -16.47 -18.47
C TRP A 175 3.92 -16.76 -19.04
N ARG A 176 4.65 -15.71 -19.41
CA ARG A 176 6.01 -15.79 -19.98
C ARG A 176 6.95 -16.58 -19.05
N ARG A 177 7.80 -17.44 -19.62
CA ARG A 177 8.78 -18.22 -18.85
C ARG A 177 10.06 -17.43 -18.61
N LEU A 178 10.56 -17.50 -17.39
CA LEU A 178 11.95 -17.15 -17.09
C LEU A 178 12.83 -18.39 -17.12
N ASP A 179 14.04 -18.25 -17.65
CA ASP A 179 15.05 -19.31 -17.62
C ASP A 179 15.43 -19.65 -16.18
N LEU A 180 15.75 -18.61 -15.41
CA LEU A 180 16.01 -18.65 -13.98
C LEU A 180 15.28 -17.48 -13.33
N TRP A 181 14.64 -17.72 -12.20
CA TRP A 181 14.03 -16.67 -11.39
C TRP A 181 14.48 -16.78 -9.93
N VAL A 182 14.46 -15.65 -9.24
CA VAL A 182 14.80 -15.53 -7.81
C VAL A 182 13.71 -14.71 -7.13
N SER A 183 13.30 -15.13 -5.93
CA SER A 183 12.41 -14.34 -5.08
C SER A 183 13.03 -12.98 -4.75
N GLU A 184 12.22 -11.92 -4.85
CA GLU A 184 12.52 -10.59 -4.28
C GLU A 184 13.93 -10.08 -4.64
N LEU A 185 14.09 -9.72 -5.92
CA LEU A 185 15.36 -9.27 -6.53
C LEU A 185 15.98 -8.02 -5.89
N ASP A 186 15.32 -7.37 -4.93
CA ASP A 186 15.75 -6.08 -4.42
C ASP A 186 16.23 -6.07 -2.98
N THR A 187 15.60 -6.74 -2.01
CA THR A 187 16.08 -6.85 -0.61
C THR A 187 15.21 -7.85 0.20
N LEU A 188 15.85 -8.80 0.89
CA LEU A 188 15.27 -9.61 1.97
C LEU A 188 15.29 -8.82 3.28
N TRP A 189 14.13 -8.71 3.90
CA TRP A 189 13.94 -7.98 5.15
C TRP A 189 13.75 -8.94 6.30
N PHE A 190 14.60 -8.81 7.32
CA PHE A 190 14.45 -9.57 8.55
C PHE A 190 13.48 -8.83 9.47
N GLY A 191 12.39 -9.52 9.81
CA GLY A 191 11.45 -9.05 10.82
C GLY A 191 12.05 -8.98 12.23
N LYS A 192 11.20 -8.75 13.25
CA LYS A 192 11.58 -8.76 14.66
C LYS A 192 12.30 -10.09 15.00
N THR A 193 13.51 -10.00 15.56
CA THR A 193 14.24 -11.17 16.04
C THR A 193 13.63 -11.72 17.32
N SER A 194 13.66 -13.03 17.50
CA SER A 194 13.26 -13.68 18.75
C SER A 194 14.46 -14.18 19.53
N TYR A 195 14.38 -14.17 20.85
CA TYR A 195 15.46 -14.68 21.70
C TYR A 195 15.28 -16.18 21.93
N ASP A 196 16.26 -17.00 21.53
CA ASP A 196 16.20 -18.48 21.64
C ASP A 196 16.72 -19.03 22.99
N GLY A 197 17.05 -18.13 23.93
CA GLY A 197 17.72 -18.46 25.19
C GLY A 197 19.21 -18.12 25.20
N ASN A 198 19.84 -18.00 24.02
CA ASN A 198 21.27 -17.74 23.87
C ASN A 198 21.58 -16.55 22.94
N SER A 199 20.82 -16.39 21.86
CA SER A 199 20.96 -15.34 20.85
C SER A 199 19.61 -14.83 20.37
N TYR A 200 19.60 -13.63 19.81
CA TYR A 200 18.53 -13.12 18.96
C TYR A 200 18.65 -13.75 17.57
N VAL A 201 17.60 -14.46 17.15
CA VAL A 201 17.57 -15.24 15.90
C VAL A 201 16.39 -14.80 15.04
N ARG A 202 16.60 -14.82 13.72
CA ARG A 202 15.54 -14.65 12.73
C ARG A 202 15.85 -15.48 11.49
N HIS A 203 14.84 -16.15 10.94
CA HIS A 203 14.95 -16.88 9.69
C HIS A 203 14.10 -16.18 8.63
N GLU A 204 14.65 -16.04 7.43
CA GLU A 204 13.96 -15.56 6.25
C GLU A 204 14.30 -16.51 5.08
N TYR A 205 13.45 -16.57 4.06
CA TYR A 205 13.59 -17.55 2.98
C TYR A 205 13.73 -16.87 1.63
N LEU A 206 14.65 -17.39 0.83
CA LEU A 206 14.82 -17.03 -0.57
C LEU A 206 14.45 -18.24 -1.43
N TYR A 207 13.90 -17.99 -2.60
CA TYR A 207 13.50 -19.00 -3.55
C TYR A 207 14.21 -18.80 -4.86
N VAL A 208 14.68 -19.90 -5.45
CA VAL A 208 15.29 -19.92 -6.77
C VAL A 208 14.62 -21.02 -7.57
N GLY A 209 14.25 -20.75 -8.82
CA GLY A 209 13.62 -21.78 -9.64
C GLY A 209 13.82 -21.60 -11.13
N ARG A 210 13.39 -22.61 -11.88
CA ARG A 210 13.55 -22.70 -13.34
C ARG A 210 12.29 -23.19 -14.02
N ARG A 211 11.99 -22.64 -15.21
CA ARG A 211 10.83 -23.03 -16.03
C ARG A 211 11.16 -23.49 -17.45
N THR A 212 12.42 -23.47 -17.83
CA THR A 212 12.90 -23.86 -19.15
C THR A 212 13.55 -25.24 -19.12
N PRO A 213 13.57 -25.98 -20.24
CA PRO A 213 14.21 -27.28 -20.32
C PRO A 213 15.69 -27.24 -19.92
N GLY A 214 16.13 -28.26 -19.19
CA GLY A 214 17.49 -28.40 -18.69
C GLY A 214 17.55 -28.26 -17.17
N SER A 215 18.77 -28.12 -16.65
CA SER A 215 19.02 -28.01 -15.22
C SER A 215 20.03 -26.92 -14.89
N VAL A 216 19.94 -26.35 -13.70
CA VAL A 216 20.92 -25.39 -13.17
C VAL A 216 21.49 -25.95 -11.88
N THR A 217 22.81 -25.94 -11.73
CA THR A 217 23.47 -26.38 -10.50
C THR A 217 23.90 -25.17 -9.69
N LEU A 218 23.44 -25.10 -8.44
CA LEU A 218 23.96 -24.19 -7.43
C LEU A 218 25.29 -24.77 -6.91
N GLU A 219 26.41 -24.12 -7.26
CA GLU A 219 27.75 -24.59 -6.87
C GLU A 219 28.17 -24.08 -5.49
N SER A 220 27.85 -22.82 -5.19
CA SER A 220 28.19 -22.16 -3.94
C SER A 220 27.17 -21.07 -3.60
N ILE A 221 26.98 -20.88 -2.30
CA ILE A 221 26.20 -19.77 -1.74
C ILE A 221 27.03 -19.22 -0.59
N HIS A 222 27.33 -17.93 -0.63
CA HIS A 222 28.12 -17.26 0.40
C HIS A 222 27.49 -15.94 0.82
N VAL A 223 27.86 -15.50 2.01
CA VAL A 223 27.46 -14.20 2.54
C VAL A 223 28.59 -13.23 2.27
N GLU A 224 28.28 -12.05 1.72
CA GLU A 224 29.25 -10.99 1.47
C GLU A 224 28.89 -9.77 2.32
N GLY A 225 29.81 -9.32 3.17
CA GLY A 225 29.62 -8.08 3.91
C GLY A 225 30.34 -8.05 5.23
N LYS A 226 30.35 -6.88 5.87
CA LYS A 226 30.98 -6.71 7.19
C LYS A 226 30.31 -7.53 8.29
N ASP A 227 29.07 -7.94 8.06
CA ASP A 227 28.21 -8.64 9.01
C ASP A 227 28.06 -10.14 8.67
N GLU A 228 28.88 -10.68 7.77
CA GLU A 228 28.76 -12.06 7.27
C GLU A 228 28.72 -13.13 8.38
N LEU A 229 29.42 -12.90 9.49
CA LEU A 229 29.51 -13.82 10.63
C LEU A 229 28.19 -14.02 11.38
N PHE A 230 27.21 -13.13 11.18
CA PHE A 230 25.90 -13.22 11.82
C PHE A 230 24.90 -14.03 11.00
N PHE A 231 25.29 -14.53 9.81
CA PHE A 231 24.40 -15.22 8.91
C PHE A 231 24.84 -16.65 8.63
N SER A 232 23.88 -17.55 8.56
CA SER A 232 24.06 -18.90 8.02
C SER A 232 23.02 -19.19 6.95
N LEU A 233 23.37 -20.09 6.04
CA LEU A 233 22.58 -20.46 4.88
C LEU A 233 22.36 -21.97 4.92
N GLU A 234 21.12 -22.38 4.69
CA GLU A 234 20.70 -23.78 4.64
C GLU A 234 19.86 -24.01 3.37
N LEU A 235 20.18 -25.07 2.63
CA LEU A 235 19.56 -25.38 1.34
C LEU A 235 18.48 -26.43 1.52
N LEU A 236 17.22 -26.01 1.36
CA LEU A 236 16.05 -26.83 1.62
C LEU A 236 15.36 -27.19 0.31
N SER A 237 15.13 -28.49 0.10
CA SER A 237 14.24 -28.97 -0.96
C SER A 237 12.81 -29.06 -0.42
N PRO A 238 11.81 -28.47 -1.08
CA PRO A 238 10.42 -28.78 -0.75
C PRO A 238 10.04 -30.21 -1.16
N TYR A 239 10.91 -30.91 -1.90
CA TYR A 239 10.66 -32.23 -2.47
C TYR A 239 11.48 -33.36 -1.83
N SER A 240 12.34 -33.06 -0.86
CA SER A 240 13.18 -34.06 -0.17
C SER A 240 13.59 -33.55 1.21
N ASN A 241 13.71 -34.47 2.17
CA ASN A 241 14.21 -34.19 3.52
C ASN A 241 15.76 -34.23 3.60
N ASP A 242 16.44 -34.51 2.49
CA ASP A 242 17.90 -34.56 2.44
C ASP A 242 18.49 -33.16 2.24
N GLU A 243 19.38 -32.73 3.14
CA GLU A 243 20.23 -31.52 3.03
C GLU A 243 21.34 -31.74 1.98
N PRO A 244 21.24 -31.20 0.76
CA PRO A 244 22.20 -31.49 -0.29
C PRO A 244 23.36 -30.48 -0.29
N SER A 245 24.60 -30.97 -0.38
CA SER A 245 25.80 -30.12 -0.48
C SER A 245 25.96 -29.39 -1.83
N SER A 246 25.16 -29.76 -2.83
CA SER A 246 25.01 -29.09 -4.12
C SER A 246 23.64 -29.42 -4.68
N MET A 247 22.94 -28.45 -5.27
CA MET A 247 21.55 -28.65 -5.68
C MET A 247 21.37 -28.37 -7.16
N THR A 248 20.80 -29.35 -7.87
CA THR A 248 20.44 -29.22 -9.28
C THR A 248 18.95 -28.91 -9.36
N ILE A 249 18.61 -27.72 -9.83
CA ILE A 249 17.24 -27.26 -10.09
C ILE A 249 16.84 -27.75 -11.48
N GLN A 250 15.87 -28.68 -11.56
CA GLN A 250 15.34 -29.16 -12.84
C GLN A 250 14.29 -28.21 -13.42
N GLU A 251 13.84 -28.51 -14.63
CA GLU A 251 12.67 -27.86 -15.24
C GLU A 251 11.45 -27.99 -14.32
N HIS A 252 10.73 -26.87 -14.12
CA HIS A 252 9.56 -26.72 -13.25
C HIS A 252 9.81 -26.80 -11.75
N GLU A 253 11.06 -26.99 -11.32
CA GLU A 253 11.43 -27.04 -9.91
C GLU A 253 11.83 -25.68 -9.36
N HIS A 254 11.79 -25.62 -8.04
CA HIS A 254 12.32 -24.53 -7.24
C HIS A 254 12.95 -25.08 -5.97
N VAL A 255 13.83 -24.28 -5.40
CA VAL A 255 14.55 -24.58 -4.16
C VAL A 255 14.39 -23.41 -3.22
N ARG A 256 14.46 -23.71 -1.93
CA ARG A 256 14.34 -22.72 -0.88
C ARG A 256 15.65 -22.64 -0.11
N ILE A 257 16.12 -21.42 0.10
CA ILE A 257 17.33 -21.14 0.86
C ILE A 257 16.89 -20.45 2.15
N LYS A 258 17.08 -21.12 3.28
CA LYS A 258 16.85 -20.53 4.60
C LYS A 258 18.06 -19.68 4.95
N VAL A 259 17.82 -18.39 5.15
CA VAL A 259 18.80 -17.41 5.59
C VAL A 259 18.55 -17.14 7.06
N SER A 260 19.47 -17.59 7.91
CA SER A 260 19.37 -17.44 9.35
C SER A 260 20.29 -16.33 9.81
N PHE A 261 19.73 -15.38 10.55
CA PHE A 261 20.47 -14.38 11.29
C PHE A 261 20.57 -14.80 12.76
N SER A 262 21.73 -14.61 13.40
CA SER A 262 21.93 -14.82 14.83
C SER A 262 22.88 -13.78 15.42
N SER A 263 22.51 -13.16 16.54
CA SER A 263 23.36 -12.21 17.28
C SER A 263 23.10 -12.27 18.79
N THR A 264 24.14 -12.12 19.61
CA THR A 264 24.01 -12.02 21.07
C THR A 264 23.52 -10.64 21.54
N ILE A 265 23.48 -9.66 20.64
CA ILE A 265 22.98 -8.31 20.87
C ILE A 265 21.77 -8.09 19.97
N LEU A 266 20.70 -7.50 20.49
CA LEU A 266 19.51 -7.17 19.71
C LEU A 266 19.90 -6.24 18.55
N PRO A 267 19.81 -6.69 17.28
CA PRO A 267 20.23 -5.88 16.16
C PRO A 267 19.14 -4.83 15.80
N PRO A 268 19.51 -3.65 15.28
CA PRO A 268 18.58 -2.86 14.48
C PRO A 268 18.22 -3.63 13.20
N LYS A 269 17.02 -3.36 12.63
CA LYS A 269 16.47 -4.01 11.42
C LYS A 269 17.57 -4.45 10.44
N VAL A 270 17.60 -5.73 10.12
CA VAL A 270 18.62 -6.33 9.25
C VAL A 270 18.08 -6.46 7.83
N LYS A 271 18.84 -5.98 6.85
CA LYS A 271 18.54 -6.15 5.42
C LYS A 271 19.61 -6.97 4.75
N ALA A 272 19.20 -7.85 3.85
CA ALA A 272 20.13 -8.66 3.08
C ALA A 272 19.65 -8.78 1.63
N LYS A 273 20.50 -8.56 0.64
CA LYS A 273 20.14 -8.68 -0.78
C LYS A 273 20.80 -9.89 -1.40
N LEU A 274 20.03 -10.76 -2.03
CA LEU A 274 20.59 -11.84 -2.82
C LEU A 274 21.08 -11.31 -4.17
N VAL A 275 22.35 -11.52 -4.46
CA VAL A 275 23.01 -11.12 -5.70
C VAL A 275 23.47 -12.37 -6.43
N LEU A 276 22.87 -12.60 -7.60
CA LEU A 276 23.27 -13.64 -8.54
C LEU A 276 24.51 -13.19 -9.33
N LYS A 277 25.61 -13.93 -9.21
CA LYS A 277 26.78 -13.77 -10.07
C LYS A 277 26.83 -14.95 -11.05
N SER A 278 26.73 -14.65 -12.34
CA SER A 278 26.95 -15.64 -13.39
C SER A 278 28.44 -15.97 -13.47
N THR A 279 28.78 -17.25 -13.43
CA THR A 279 30.14 -17.71 -13.76
C THR A 279 30.18 -18.27 -15.18
N ALA A 280 31.27 -18.02 -15.91
CA ALA A 280 31.40 -18.44 -17.31
C ALA A 280 31.61 -19.97 -17.43
N GLY A 281 30.84 -20.64 -18.30
CA GLY A 281 30.99 -22.07 -18.58
C GLY A 281 29.85 -22.64 -19.47
N PRO A 282 29.96 -23.91 -19.91
CA PRO A 282 28.90 -24.59 -20.66
C PRO A 282 27.68 -24.99 -19.79
N ASP A 283 27.87 -25.02 -18.47
CA ASP A 283 26.84 -25.23 -17.45
C ASP A 283 26.56 -23.90 -16.74
N ILE A 284 25.29 -23.54 -16.51
CA ILE A 284 24.93 -22.34 -15.75
C ILE A 284 25.26 -22.62 -14.29
N LYS A 285 26.37 -22.04 -13.84
CA LYS A 285 26.86 -22.09 -12.47
C LYS A 285 26.54 -20.74 -11.82
N ILE A 286 25.67 -20.76 -10.83
CA ILE A 286 25.25 -19.57 -10.11
C ILE A 286 26.07 -19.48 -8.83
N ASP A 287 26.76 -18.35 -8.67
CA ASP A 287 27.36 -17.96 -7.41
C ASP A 287 26.43 -16.95 -6.71
N LEU A 288 25.94 -17.32 -5.53
CA LEU A 288 24.97 -16.53 -4.78
C LEU A 288 25.67 -15.77 -3.67
N SER A 289 25.62 -14.44 -3.72
CA SER A 289 26.17 -13.58 -2.68
C SER A 289 25.05 -12.84 -1.94
N LEU A 290 25.00 -12.96 -0.61
CA LEU A 290 24.10 -12.16 0.21
C LEU A 290 24.81 -10.87 0.64
N THR A 291 24.42 -9.71 0.09
CA THR A 291 24.95 -8.40 0.53
C THR A 291 24.14 -7.87 1.71
N VAL A 292 24.77 -7.75 2.88
CA VAL A 292 24.09 -7.26 4.10
C VAL A 292 24.33 -5.75 4.27
N GLY A 293 23.25 -4.99 4.51
CA GLY A 293 23.29 -3.55 4.68
C GLY A 293 22.54 -3.09 5.94
N GLY A 294 23.29 -2.66 6.96
CA GLY A 294 22.75 -2.15 8.23
C GLY A 294 23.62 -2.63 9.39
N SER A 295 24.16 -1.72 10.20
CA SER A 295 25.18 -2.07 11.20
C SER A 295 24.60 -2.91 12.33
N ALA A 296 24.89 -4.22 12.34
CA ALA A 296 25.09 -4.90 13.60
C ALA A 296 26.35 -4.26 14.23
N SER A 297 26.20 -3.62 15.40
CA SER A 297 27.39 -3.12 16.09
C SER A 297 28.29 -4.32 16.42
N PRO A 298 29.60 -4.27 16.09
CA PRO A 298 30.50 -5.36 16.45
C PRO A 298 30.50 -5.54 17.98
N PRO A 299 30.73 -6.77 18.48
CA PRO A 299 30.90 -6.98 19.92
C PRO A 299 32.01 -6.05 20.43
N LEU A 300 31.69 -5.22 21.42
CA LEU A 300 32.59 -4.23 21.99
C LEU A 300 33.93 -4.87 22.36
N ALA A 301 34.99 -4.51 21.62
CA ALA A 301 36.35 -4.74 22.07
C ALA A 301 36.58 -3.92 23.36
N PRO A 302 37.34 -4.45 24.35
CA PRO A 302 37.60 -3.72 25.59
C PRO A 302 38.29 -2.39 25.30
N HIS A 303 37.70 -1.31 25.83
CA HIS A 303 38.10 0.09 25.59
C HIS A 303 39.59 0.36 25.93
N PRO A 304 40.34 1.04 25.03
CA PRO A 304 41.53 1.78 25.42
C PRO A 304 41.15 3.16 26.03
N PRO A 305 42.01 3.73 26.91
CA PRO A 305 41.66 4.92 27.69
C PRO A 305 41.54 6.19 26.86
N LEU A 306 40.61 7.05 27.30
CA LEU A 306 40.17 8.29 26.65
C LEU A 306 41.27 9.35 26.52
N THR A 307 41.33 10.01 25.36
CA THR A 307 41.99 11.30 25.14
C THR A 307 40.97 12.46 25.14
N PRO A 308 41.38 13.70 25.48
CA PRO A 308 40.45 14.82 25.67
C PRO A 308 40.00 15.48 24.36
N TRP A 309 38.78 16.03 24.42
CA TRP A 309 38.00 16.66 23.33
C TRP A 309 38.54 18.01 22.84
N PRO A 310 38.35 18.35 21.55
CA PRO A 310 38.57 19.71 21.05
C PRO A 310 37.34 20.61 21.21
N THR A 311 37.60 21.92 21.27
CA THR A 311 36.72 23.04 21.64
C THR A 311 35.73 23.43 20.51
N PRO A 312 34.54 23.99 20.80
CA PRO A 312 33.51 24.25 19.79
C PRO A 312 33.71 25.58 19.02
N GLN A 313 33.30 25.61 17.75
CA GLN A 313 33.17 26.81 16.91
C GLN A 313 31.72 27.36 16.89
N PRO A 314 31.50 28.64 16.53
CA PRO A 314 30.23 29.33 16.77
C PRO A 314 29.16 29.08 15.68
N VAL A 315 27.90 29.08 16.11
CA VAL A 315 26.67 28.80 15.35
C VAL A 315 26.10 30.08 14.69
N PRO A 316 25.54 30.04 13.46
CA PRO A 316 24.84 31.16 12.84
C PRO A 316 23.39 31.32 13.34
N THR A 317 22.91 32.56 13.36
CA THR A 317 21.63 33.03 13.91
C THR A 317 20.40 32.61 13.08
N ALA A 318 19.30 32.24 13.74
CA ALA A 318 18.02 31.81 13.17
C ALA A 318 17.12 32.96 12.64
N PRO A 319 16.23 32.69 11.66
CA PRO A 319 15.24 33.65 11.14
C PRO A 319 13.96 33.73 12.02
N THR A 320 13.30 34.89 11.98
CA THR A 320 12.13 35.26 12.81
C THR A 320 10.78 34.82 12.24
N LEU A 321 9.88 34.31 13.11
CA LEU A 321 8.46 33.95 12.87
C LEU A 321 7.60 35.13 12.35
N PRO A 322 6.51 34.87 11.58
CA PRO A 322 5.58 35.91 11.13
C PRO A 322 4.75 36.48 12.29
N SER A 323 4.68 37.81 12.34
CA SER A 323 4.03 38.58 13.41
C SER A 323 2.52 38.73 13.21
N ILE A 324 1.74 38.60 14.29
CA ILE A 324 0.30 38.92 14.33
C ILE A 324 0.06 40.34 13.78
N PRO A 325 -0.84 40.52 12.78
CA PRO A 325 -1.06 41.81 12.12
C PRO A 325 -1.73 42.84 13.03
N PHE A 326 -1.39 44.12 12.83
CA PHE A 326 -2.04 45.24 13.50
C PHE A 326 -3.36 45.61 12.82
N ILE A 327 -4.31 46.11 13.61
CA ILE A 327 -5.58 46.64 13.09
C ILE A 327 -5.34 47.79 12.10
N GLN A 328 -6.02 47.75 10.95
CA GLN A 328 -5.95 48.78 9.93
C GLN A 328 -7.01 49.88 10.17
N PRO A 329 -6.87 51.08 9.58
CA PRO A 329 -7.94 52.07 9.60
C PRO A 329 -9.24 51.46 9.03
N PRO A 330 -10.39 51.59 9.72
CA PRO A 330 -11.65 51.03 9.25
C PRO A 330 -12.01 51.53 7.83
N ARG A 331 -12.50 50.63 6.96
CA ARG A 331 -12.89 50.96 5.58
C ARG A 331 -14.20 50.26 5.23
N GLU A 332 -15.13 50.92 4.55
CA GLU A 332 -16.38 50.26 4.16
C GLU A 332 -16.13 49.04 3.26
N CYS A 333 -16.60 47.88 3.71
CA CYS A 333 -16.54 46.61 3.01
C CYS A 333 -17.84 46.37 2.24
N SER A 334 -17.80 45.54 1.19
CA SER A 334 -19.01 45.03 0.51
C SER A 334 -18.72 43.65 -0.09
N PRO A 335 -19.74 42.88 -0.52
CA PRO A 335 -19.51 41.56 -1.13
C PRO A 335 -18.61 41.57 -2.37
N THR A 336 -18.52 42.72 -3.04
CA THR A 336 -17.67 42.94 -4.23
C THR A 336 -16.33 43.63 -3.93
N ASN A 337 -16.14 44.11 -2.69
CA ASN A 337 -14.91 44.76 -2.21
C ASN A 337 -14.68 44.33 -0.75
N ARG A 338 -14.13 43.13 -0.59
CA ARG A 338 -14.03 42.44 0.69
C ARG A 338 -12.92 43.00 1.56
N CYS A 339 -13.12 42.93 2.88
CA CYS A 339 -12.15 43.31 3.89
C CYS A 339 -11.26 42.14 4.30
N GLY A 340 -9.97 42.42 4.43
CA GLY A 340 -8.96 41.45 4.87
C GLY A 340 -8.89 41.33 6.39
N ARG A 341 -7.99 40.47 6.87
CA ARG A 341 -7.80 40.24 8.32
C ARG A 341 -7.43 41.54 9.04
N CYS A 342 -8.13 41.83 10.13
CA CYS A 342 -7.94 43.05 10.93
C CYS A 342 -8.32 44.35 10.19
N GLU A 343 -9.24 44.27 9.24
CA GLU A 343 -9.97 45.41 8.64
C GLU A 343 -11.42 45.39 9.10
N GLY A 344 -12.10 46.55 9.13
CA GLY A 344 -13.44 46.66 9.73
C GLY A 344 -14.41 47.54 8.96
N HIS A 345 -15.68 47.55 9.38
CA HIS A 345 -16.93 47.94 8.68
C HIS A 345 -17.54 46.84 7.79
N CYS A 346 -17.30 45.57 8.13
CA CYS A 346 -18.10 44.49 7.57
C CYS A 346 -19.50 44.50 8.21
N LYS A 347 -20.52 44.05 7.48
CA LYS A 347 -21.90 43.88 7.99
C LYS A 347 -22.36 42.43 7.99
N SER A 348 -21.67 41.59 7.22
CA SER A 348 -21.90 40.14 7.16
C SER A 348 -20.60 39.44 6.76
N ASP A 349 -20.56 38.12 6.99
CA ASP A 349 -19.37 37.29 6.70
C ASP A 349 -18.97 37.33 5.20
N ASP A 350 -19.93 37.53 4.29
CA ASP A 350 -19.70 37.61 2.85
C ASP A 350 -18.92 38.88 2.42
N GLU A 351 -18.79 39.86 3.31
CA GLU A 351 -18.00 41.07 3.11
C GLU A 351 -16.54 40.92 3.57
N CYS A 352 -16.17 39.76 4.14
CA CYS A 352 -14.80 39.42 4.50
C CYS A 352 -14.15 38.49 3.45
N GLU A 353 -12.81 38.51 3.39
CA GLU A 353 -12.05 37.53 2.61
C GLU A 353 -12.30 36.09 3.11
N LEU A 354 -11.95 35.10 2.28
CA LEU A 354 -12.16 33.69 2.60
C LEU A 354 -11.55 33.33 3.96
N ASP A 355 -12.26 32.50 4.73
CA ASP A 355 -11.91 32.03 6.09
C ASP A 355 -11.95 33.09 7.22
N LEU A 356 -12.47 34.29 6.93
CA LEU A 356 -12.76 35.32 7.92
C LEU A 356 -14.26 35.44 8.18
N VAL A 357 -14.63 35.88 9.37
CA VAL A 357 -16.01 36.19 9.76
C VAL A 357 -16.12 37.62 10.23
N CYS A 358 -17.27 38.22 10.00
CA CYS A 358 -17.57 39.54 10.49
C CYS A 358 -17.91 39.46 11.98
N HIS A 359 -17.03 39.99 12.82
CA HIS A 359 -17.16 39.94 14.27
C HIS A 359 -17.60 41.30 14.80
N ASP A 360 -18.80 41.29 15.38
CA ASP A 360 -19.37 42.41 16.09
C ASP A 360 -18.66 42.55 17.43
N LYS A 361 -18.29 43.78 17.79
CA LYS A 361 -17.78 44.07 19.13
C LYS A 361 -18.94 44.35 20.06
N ASP A 362 -19.00 43.63 21.18
CA ASP A 362 -20.04 43.82 22.18
C ASP A 362 -19.96 45.20 22.88
N ALA A 363 -18.77 45.83 22.93
CA ALA A 363 -18.58 47.21 23.39
C ALA A 363 -17.35 47.91 22.76
N GLY A 364 -17.37 49.25 22.72
CA GLY A 364 -16.21 50.05 22.30
C GLY A 364 -15.05 49.94 23.30
N GLY A 365 -13.88 49.50 22.82
CA GLY A 365 -12.67 49.30 23.63
C GLY A 365 -12.18 47.85 23.75
N ASP A 366 -12.99 46.87 23.35
CA ASP A 366 -12.60 45.47 23.41
C ASP A 366 -11.49 45.13 22.40
N PRO A 367 -10.54 44.23 22.76
CA PRO A 367 -9.52 43.74 21.85
C PRO A 367 -10.16 42.97 20.69
N ILE A 368 -9.64 43.14 19.48
CA ILE A 368 -10.12 42.44 18.29
C ILE A 368 -9.44 41.06 18.23
N PRO A 369 -10.17 39.95 18.36
CA PRO A 369 -9.57 38.63 18.43
C PRO A 369 -8.74 38.30 17.18
N GLY A 370 -7.51 37.80 17.39
CA GLY A 370 -6.59 37.50 16.29
C GLY A 370 -5.89 38.71 15.66
N CYS A 371 -6.02 39.91 16.23
CA CYS A 371 -5.43 41.17 15.76
C CYS A 371 -4.70 41.93 16.87
N LYS A 372 -3.68 42.72 16.50
CA LYS A 372 -2.91 43.55 17.44
C LYS A 372 -3.40 45.00 17.43
N GLY A 373 -3.91 45.48 18.56
CA GLY A 373 -4.38 46.87 18.73
C GLY A 373 -5.74 46.93 19.42
N THR A 374 -6.18 48.14 19.76
CA THR A 374 -7.51 48.39 20.33
C THR A 374 -8.22 49.44 19.49
N ASP A 375 -9.52 49.21 19.27
CA ASP A 375 -10.40 50.18 18.66
C ASP A 375 -11.49 50.55 19.69
N ASN A 376 -11.74 51.85 19.86
CA ASN A 376 -12.74 52.33 20.82
C ASN A 376 -14.11 52.56 20.16
N SER A 377 -14.22 52.31 18.86
CA SER A 377 -15.48 52.39 18.14
C SER A 377 -16.28 51.07 18.23
N MET A 378 -17.56 51.13 17.89
CA MET A 378 -18.43 49.95 17.73
C MET A 378 -18.33 49.36 16.32
N THR A 379 -17.17 49.48 15.67
CA THR A 379 -16.95 48.94 14.33
C THR A 379 -16.81 47.43 14.39
N GLU A 380 -17.42 46.73 13.43
CA GLU A 380 -17.32 45.30 13.20
C GLU A 380 -16.06 44.97 12.39
N TRP A 381 -15.37 43.86 12.70
CA TRP A 381 -14.06 43.54 12.12
C TRP A 381 -14.02 42.14 11.51
N CYS A 382 -13.33 42.00 10.38
CA CYS A 382 -13.04 40.70 9.79
C CYS A 382 -11.91 40.00 10.57
N ILE A 383 -12.26 38.94 11.30
CA ILE A 383 -11.34 38.13 12.09
C ILE A 383 -11.38 36.66 11.63
N PRO A 384 -10.33 35.86 11.86
CA PRO A 384 -10.39 34.43 11.56
C PRO A 384 -11.50 33.72 12.35
N ILE A 385 -12.21 32.80 11.69
CA ILE A 385 -13.39 32.11 12.25
C ILE A 385 -13.10 31.41 13.58
N GLU A 386 -11.89 30.87 13.74
CA GLU A 386 -11.41 30.19 14.94
C GLU A 386 -11.37 31.09 16.19
N TYR A 387 -11.23 32.42 16.02
CA TYR A 387 -11.22 33.38 17.12
C TYR A 387 -12.58 33.98 17.42
N SER A 388 -13.60 33.72 16.59
CA SER A 388 -14.93 34.32 16.74
C SER A 388 -15.80 33.66 17.80
N GLY A 389 -15.39 32.50 18.32
CA GLY A 389 -16.22 31.68 19.22
C GLY A 389 -17.50 31.12 18.58
N ARG A 390 -17.75 31.40 17.29
CA ARG A 390 -18.85 30.81 16.53
C ARG A 390 -18.46 29.39 16.12
N THR A 391 -19.23 28.40 16.55
CA THR A 391 -19.23 27.09 15.86
C THR A 391 -19.81 27.29 14.46
N ARG A 392 -19.24 26.63 13.45
CA ARG A 392 -19.75 26.69 12.07
C ARG A 392 -21.25 26.40 12.11
N ALA A 393 -22.09 27.42 11.88
CA ALA A 393 -23.51 27.19 11.64
C ALA A 393 -23.59 26.22 10.44
N PRO A 394 -24.39 25.14 10.51
CA PRO A 394 -24.57 24.28 9.36
C PRO A 394 -25.02 25.18 8.22
N SER A 395 -24.22 25.23 7.16
CA SER A 395 -24.60 25.91 5.93
C SER A 395 -26.03 25.45 5.59
N PRO A 396 -26.99 26.36 5.28
CA PRO A 396 -28.22 25.94 4.64
C PRO A 396 -27.83 24.99 3.51
N PRO A 397 -28.51 23.84 3.34
CA PRO A 397 -28.10 22.86 2.35
C PRO A 397 -27.92 23.60 1.04
N THR A 398 -26.67 23.62 0.55
CA THR A 398 -26.36 24.04 -0.79
C THR A 398 -27.35 23.27 -1.67
N PRO A 399 -28.17 23.93 -2.52
CA PRO A 399 -28.90 23.17 -3.52
C PRO A 399 -27.87 22.28 -4.21
N PRO A 400 -28.14 20.97 -4.32
CA PRO A 400 -27.14 20.02 -4.79
C PRO A 400 -26.53 20.56 -6.07
N PRO A 401 -25.20 20.42 -6.28
CA PRO A 401 -24.66 20.61 -7.62
C PRO A 401 -25.55 19.76 -8.53
N GLU A 402 -26.07 20.34 -9.62
CA GLU A 402 -26.84 19.59 -10.61
C GLU A 402 -26.19 18.24 -10.75
N ALA A 403 -26.91 17.20 -10.34
CA ALA A 403 -26.40 15.86 -10.38
C ALA A 403 -26.00 15.65 -11.84
N VAL A 404 -24.71 15.46 -12.08
CA VAL A 404 -24.31 14.79 -13.30
C VAL A 404 -24.98 13.44 -13.17
N ASP A 405 -26.08 13.26 -13.93
CA ASP A 405 -26.87 12.04 -13.86
C ASP A 405 -25.91 10.86 -13.88
N PRO A 406 -25.95 9.97 -12.88
CA PRO A 406 -25.05 8.83 -12.83
C PRO A 406 -25.18 8.07 -14.15
N ILE A 407 -24.04 7.75 -14.78
CA ILE A 407 -24.00 7.06 -16.07
C ILE A 407 -24.84 5.77 -15.93
N PRO A 408 -25.96 5.60 -16.67
CA PRO A 408 -26.86 4.48 -16.43
C PRO A 408 -26.25 3.16 -16.88
N PHE A 409 -26.62 2.05 -16.23
CA PHE A 409 -26.27 0.72 -16.70
C PHE A 409 -27.07 0.35 -17.96
N VAL A 410 -26.48 -0.51 -18.81
CA VAL A 410 -27.18 -1.12 -19.94
C VAL A 410 -28.39 -1.91 -19.45
N LEU A 411 -29.57 -1.56 -19.95
CA LEU A 411 -30.84 -2.23 -19.65
C LEU A 411 -31.12 -3.37 -20.63
N PRO A 412 -31.91 -4.39 -20.25
CA PRO A 412 -32.33 -5.44 -21.17
C PRO A 412 -33.03 -4.83 -22.41
N PRO A 413 -32.60 -5.20 -23.64
CA PRO A 413 -33.19 -4.65 -24.86
C PRO A 413 -34.64 -5.13 -25.01
N ARG A 414 -35.54 -4.23 -25.44
CA ARG A 414 -36.96 -4.53 -25.64
C ARG A 414 -37.49 -3.76 -26.85
N PRO A 415 -38.48 -4.28 -27.60
CA PRO A 415 -39.13 -3.49 -28.65
C PRO A 415 -39.73 -2.21 -28.06
N CYS A 416 -39.42 -1.05 -28.64
CA CYS A 416 -40.05 0.22 -28.31
C CYS A 416 -40.80 0.81 -29.51
N SER A 417 -41.59 1.85 -29.24
CA SER A 417 -42.36 2.59 -30.25
C SER A 417 -42.61 4.01 -29.77
N SER A 418 -43.08 4.90 -30.66
CA SER A 418 -43.46 6.27 -30.28
C SER A 418 -44.52 6.39 -29.17
N THR A 419 -45.31 5.33 -28.92
CA THR A 419 -46.30 5.27 -27.83
C THR A 419 -45.80 4.56 -26.57
N ASP A 420 -44.67 3.86 -26.65
CA ASP A 420 -43.98 3.19 -25.53
C ASP A 420 -42.46 3.26 -25.75
N PRO A 421 -41.84 4.43 -25.44
CA PRO A 421 -40.46 4.70 -25.79
C PRO A 421 -39.43 3.96 -24.91
N CYS A 422 -38.27 3.69 -25.48
CA CYS A 422 -37.09 3.15 -24.81
C CYS A 422 -36.43 4.21 -23.90
N GLN A 423 -35.94 3.77 -22.74
CA GLN A 423 -35.16 4.63 -21.84
C GLN A 423 -33.71 4.75 -22.29
N ARG A 424 -32.94 5.67 -21.68
CA ARG A 424 -31.50 5.79 -21.90
C ARG A 424 -30.81 4.45 -21.57
N CYS A 425 -29.89 4.02 -22.42
CA CYS A 425 -29.21 2.73 -22.30
C CYS A 425 -30.14 1.52 -22.50
N GLN A 426 -31.22 1.65 -23.28
CA GLN A 426 -32.09 0.55 -23.71
C GLN A 426 -32.14 0.44 -25.24
N GLY A 427 -32.18 -0.78 -25.77
CA GLY A 427 -32.08 -1.06 -27.21
C GLY A 427 -33.39 -1.51 -27.89
N HIS A 428 -33.36 -1.52 -29.22
CA HIS A 428 -34.42 -1.77 -30.23
C HIS A 428 -35.26 -0.54 -30.61
N CYS A 429 -34.65 0.66 -30.60
CA CYS A 429 -35.27 1.81 -31.26
C CYS A 429 -35.05 1.73 -32.77
N GLU A 430 -36.03 2.16 -33.57
CA GLU A 430 -35.88 2.31 -35.03
C GLU A 430 -35.74 3.79 -35.44
N GLY A 431 -35.93 4.72 -34.49
CA GLY A 431 -35.73 6.15 -34.68
C GLY A 431 -35.82 6.95 -33.37
N ASP A 432 -35.37 8.21 -33.40
CA ASP A 432 -35.27 9.08 -32.22
C ASP A 432 -36.62 9.28 -31.48
N ASN A 433 -37.73 9.25 -32.23
CA ASN A 433 -39.08 9.37 -31.67
C ASN A 433 -39.51 8.16 -30.82
N GLU A 434 -38.73 7.09 -30.80
CA GLU A 434 -38.92 5.91 -29.96
C GLU A 434 -38.05 5.93 -28.71
N CYS A 435 -37.29 7.01 -28.49
CA CYS A 435 -36.53 7.25 -27.28
C CYS A 435 -37.22 8.28 -26.38
N VAL A 436 -37.04 8.16 -25.06
CA VAL A 436 -37.61 9.12 -24.10
C VAL A 436 -36.89 10.46 -24.19
N GLY A 437 -37.64 11.55 -24.31
CA GLY A 437 -37.09 12.91 -24.25
C GLY A 437 -36.24 13.26 -25.48
N ASP A 438 -35.06 13.85 -25.24
CA ASP A 438 -34.16 14.34 -26.29
C ASP A 438 -33.09 13.31 -26.71
N LEU A 439 -33.27 12.04 -26.32
CA LEU A 439 -32.35 10.96 -26.65
C LEU A 439 -32.38 10.64 -28.15
N ILE A 440 -31.25 10.16 -28.68
CA ILE A 440 -31.13 9.73 -30.07
C ILE A 440 -31.00 8.22 -30.16
N CYS A 441 -31.54 7.66 -31.23
CA CYS A 441 -31.37 6.26 -31.56
C CYS A 441 -30.02 6.06 -32.26
N HIS A 442 -29.12 5.31 -31.61
CA HIS A 442 -27.75 5.15 -32.06
C HIS A 442 -27.47 3.72 -32.52
N ASP A 443 -27.01 3.62 -33.76
CA ASP A 443 -26.61 2.37 -34.39
C ASP A 443 -25.30 1.87 -33.80
N LYS A 444 -25.35 0.65 -33.25
CA LYS A 444 -24.16 -0.02 -32.74
C LYS A 444 -23.45 -0.76 -33.87
N GLU A 445 -22.25 -0.32 -34.22
CA GLU A 445 -21.49 -0.87 -35.36
C GLU A 445 -21.10 -2.36 -35.24
N ALA A 446 -20.95 -2.88 -34.01
CA ALA A 446 -20.66 -4.30 -33.75
C ALA A 446 -21.16 -4.76 -32.37
N GLY A 447 -21.65 -6.00 -32.27
CA GLY A 447 -22.05 -6.63 -31.00
C GLY A 447 -20.84 -6.76 -30.06
N GLY A 448 -21.00 -6.35 -28.80
CA GLY A 448 -19.94 -6.32 -27.79
C GLY A 448 -19.28 -4.95 -27.58
N SER A 449 -19.43 -3.98 -28.51
CA SER A 449 -18.91 -2.62 -28.31
C SER A 449 -19.61 -1.89 -27.14
N PRO A 450 -18.92 -0.96 -26.45
CA PRO A 450 -19.55 -0.10 -25.44
C PRO A 450 -20.70 0.72 -26.04
N ILE A 451 -21.77 0.94 -25.27
CA ILE A 451 -22.86 1.84 -25.66
C ILE A 451 -22.52 3.25 -25.12
N PRO A 452 -22.41 4.28 -25.98
CA PRO A 452 -21.95 5.61 -25.57
C PRO A 452 -22.77 6.19 -24.40
N GLY A 453 -22.08 6.57 -23.33
CA GLY A 453 -22.71 7.17 -22.15
C GLY A 453 -23.51 6.19 -21.29
N CYS A 454 -23.19 4.88 -21.34
CA CYS A 454 -23.78 3.79 -20.55
C CYS A 454 -22.70 2.86 -19.95
N ILE A 455 -22.96 2.28 -18.78
CA ILE A 455 -22.08 1.30 -18.11
C ILE A 455 -22.52 -0.13 -18.46
N GLY A 456 -21.62 -0.91 -19.04
CA GLY A 456 -21.85 -2.29 -19.47
C GLY A 456 -21.77 -2.48 -20.98
N THR A 457 -21.82 -3.73 -21.44
CA THR A 457 -21.80 -4.09 -22.85
C THR A 457 -22.96 -5.04 -23.16
N ASP A 458 -23.40 -5.02 -24.42
CA ASP A 458 -24.41 -5.93 -24.95
C ASP A 458 -23.90 -6.58 -26.24
N MET A 459 -24.17 -7.87 -26.44
CA MET A 459 -23.64 -8.64 -27.57
C MET A 459 -24.52 -8.56 -28.83
N SER A 460 -25.69 -7.94 -28.76
CA SER A 460 -26.59 -7.79 -29.90
C SER A 460 -26.14 -6.67 -30.85
N LYS A 461 -26.54 -6.79 -32.12
CA LYS A 461 -26.37 -5.75 -33.16
C LYS A 461 -27.65 -4.94 -33.30
N THR A 462 -28.09 -4.36 -32.20
CA THR A 462 -29.30 -3.54 -32.15
C THR A 462 -28.95 -2.11 -31.79
N GLU A 463 -29.85 -1.19 -32.13
CA GLU A 463 -29.79 0.25 -31.94
C GLU A 463 -30.21 0.64 -30.51
N TRP A 464 -29.60 1.68 -29.95
CA TRP A 464 -29.78 2.05 -28.53
C TRP A 464 -30.10 3.52 -28.34
N CYS A 465 -31.00 3.83 -27.41
CA CYS A 465 -31.29 5.21 -27.01
C CYS A 465 -30.15 5.75 -26.14
N ILE A 466 -29.40 6.73 -26.66
CA ILE A 466 -28.29 7.39 -25.98
C ILE A 466 -28.52 8.91 -25.92
N ALA A 467 -27.76 9.59 -25.07
CA ALA A 467 -27.76 11.05 -25.07
C ALA A 467 -27.16 11.58 -26.39
N PRO A 468 -27.74 12.62 -27.00
CA PRO A 468 -27.16 13.23 -28.20
C PRO A 468 -25.74 13.74 -27.89
N PRO A 469 -24.79 13.56 -28.82
CA PRO A 469 -23.46 14.12 -28.66
C PRO A 469 -23.58 15.65 -28.54
N LEU A 470 -22.99 16.21 -27.49
CA LEU A 470 -22.98 17.65 -27.29
C LEU A 470 -22.36 18.33 -28.52
N PRO A 471 -22.92 19.45 -29.01
CA PRO A 471 -22.35 20.16 -30.13
C PRO A 471 -20.89 20.55 -29.82
N PRO A 472 -19.98 20.52 -30.81
CA PRO A 472 -18.60 20.89 -30.60
C PRO A 472 -18.54 22.33 -30.09
N SER A 473 -18.07 22.50 -28.86
CA SER A 473 -17.91 23.81 -28.24
C SER A 473 -17.04 24.70 -29.14
N PRO A 474 -17.37 26.00 -29.32
CA PRO A 474 -16.46 26.93 -29.98
C PRO A 474 -15.10 26.94 -29.25
N PRO A 475 -13.99 27.25 -29.94
CA PRO A 475 -12.67 27.22 -29.32
C PRO A 475 -12.63 28.22 -28.16
N VAL A 476 -12.65 27.68 -26.94
CA VAL A 476 -12.58 28.46 -25.71
C VAL A 476 -11.13 28.87 -25.55
N ALA A 477 -10.89 30.19 -25.58
CA ALA A 477 -9.63 30.76 -25.13
C ALA A 477 -9.38 30.31 -23.68
N SER A 478 -8.24 29.68 -23.46
CA SER A 478 -7.80 29.11 -22.19
C SER A 478 -7.88 30.15 -21.07
N LEU A 479 -8.89 30.04 -20.20
CA LEU A 479 -8.83 30.56 -18.85
C LEU A 479 -8.17 29.50 -17.95
N PRO A 480 -7.33 29.91 -16.99
CA PRO A 480 -6.48 29.02 -16.21
C PRO A 480 -7.32 28.14 -15.25
N PRO A 481 -6.83 26.93 -14.92
CA PRO A 481 -7.56 25.96 -14.13
C PRO A 481 -7.80 26.45 -12.69
N THR A 482 -9.05 26.37 -12.24
CA THR A 482 -9.40 26.49 -10.83
C THR A 482 -9.00 25.20 -10.13
N PHE A 483 -8.07 25.34 -9.21
CA PHE A 483 -7.40 24.31 -8.43
C PHE A 483 -8.38 23.40 -7.67
N ALA A 484 -8.50 22.13 -8.09
CA ALA A 484 -8.20 21.08 -7.12
C ALA A 484 -6.76 21.31 -6.65
N PRO A 485 -6.33 21.00 -5.42
CA PRO A 485 -4.92 21.03 -5.09
C PRO A 485 -4.23 19.96 -5.93
N THR A 486 -3.92 20.30 -7.17
CA THR A 486 -2.97 19.64 -8.03
C THR A 486 -1.70 19.80 -7.24
N LEU A 487 -1.22 18.69 -6.67
CA LEU A 487 0.17 18.63 -6.28
C LEU A 487 0.95 19.12 -7.51
N VAL A 488 1.74 20.18 -7.29
CA VAL A 488 2.61 20.78 -8.30
C VAL A 488 3.33 19.63 -9.03
N ASP A 489 3.52 19.71 -10.34
CA ASP A 489 4.18 18.64 -11.10
C ASP A 489 5.46 18.19 -10.38
N GLY A 490 5.51 16.93 -9.96
CA GLY A 490 6.58 16.37 -9.13
C GLY A 490 6.37 16.35 -7.61
N ALA A 491 5.22 16.76 -7.07
CA ALA A 491 4.90 16.70 -5.64
C ALA A 491 4.26 15.34 -5.26
N PHE A 492 4.53 14.84 -4.04
CA PHE A 492 4.01 13.56 -3.54
C PHE A 492 3.59 13.62 -2.06
N ILE A 493 2.71 12.69 -1.61
CA ILE A 493 2.20 12.62 -0.23
C ILE A 493 2.54 11.27 0.40
N LEU A 494 2.98 11.31 1.65
CA LEU A 494 3.16 10.15 2.52
C LEU A 494 2.13 10.22 3.65
N THR A 495 1.17 9.30 3.66
CA THR A 495 0.14 9.24 4.71
C THR A 495 0.55 8.33 5.86
N ALA A 496 0.04 8.59 7.07
CA ALA A 496 0.11 7.64 8.16
C ALA A 496 -0.79 6.42 7.86
N SER A 497 -0.27 5.48 7.08
CA SER A 497 -0.96 4.23 6.72
C SER A 497 -0.19 2.98 7.13
N GLU A 498 1.12 3.11 7.38
CA GLU A 498 2.04 2.03 7.74
C GLU A 498 2.91 2.49 8.92
N ALA A 499 2.31 2.49 10.11
CA ALA A 499 3.00 2.84 11.34
C ALA A 499 3.78 1.63 11.88
N MET A 500 5.10 1.77 12.01
CA MET A 500 5.97 0.68 12.49
C MET A 500 6.32 0.80 13.98
N SER A 501 6.47 2.01 14.54
CA SER A 501 6.76 2.22 15.97
C SER A 501 5.73 3.11 16.67
N CYS A 502 5.25 4.17 16.02
CA CYS A 502 4.09 4.92 16.53
C CYS A 502 2.80 4.08 16.45
N THR A 503 1.75 4.51 17.16
CA THR A 503 0.44 3.84 17.13
C THR A 503 -0.51 4.52 16.15
N LEU A 504 -1.07 3.78 15.19
CA LEU A 504 -2.08 4.34 14.28
C LEU A 504 -3.44 4.48 15.00
N LYS A 505 -4.04 5.68 14.98
CA LYS A 505 -5.31 5.99 15.64
C LYS A 505 -6.25 6.80 14.75
N THR A 506 -7.53 6.77 15.08
CA THR A 506 -8.61 7.50 14.36
C THR A 506 -9.51 8.32 15.29
N GLU A 507 -9.16 8.41 16.57
CA GLU A 507 -10.01 8.99 17.62
C GLU A 507 -10.10 10.52 17.54
N ASN A 508 -8.98 11.19 17.23
CA ASN A 508 -8.94 12.64 17.06
C ASN A 508 -9.39 13.03 15.65
N ALA A 509 -10.62 13.53 15.54
CA ALA A 509 -11.16 14.00 14.26
C ALA A 509 -10.28 15.07 13.58
N GLY A 510 -10.36 15.15 12.24
CA GLY A 510 -9.70 16.19 11.45
C GLY A 510 -8.43 15.74 10.71
N PHE A 511 -7.97 14.50 10.89
CA PHE A 511 -6.95 13.86 10.04
C PHE A 511 -7.48 13.67 8.59
N LYS A 512 -6.60 13.47 7.62
CA LYS A 512 -6.93 13.31 6.21
C LYS A 512 -6.95 11.82 5.82
N GLY A 513 -7.78 11.47 4.84
CA GLY A 513 -7.94 10.08 4.41
C GLY A 513 -8.71 9.22 5.41
N SER A 514 -8.71 7.90 5.20
CA SER A 514 -9.48 6.94 6.00
C SER A 514 -8.63 6.08 6.94
N MET A 515 -7.30 6.24 6.93
CA MET A 515 -6.37 5.33 7.63
C MET A 515 -5.97 5.82 9.03
N GLY A 516 -6.21 7.09 9.37
CA GLY A 516 -5.92 7.64 10.69
C GLY A 516 -4.67 8.51 10.69
N TYR A 517 -4.09 8.67 11.87
CA TYR A 517 -2.85 9.39 12.13
C TYR A 517 -1.95 8.57 13.05
N CYS A 518 -0.67 8.84 12.98
CA CYS A 518 0.38 8.21 13.78
C CYS A 518 0.55 8.96 15.11
N ASP A 519 0.25 8.32 16.23
CA ASP A 519 0.41 8.81 17.60
C ASP A 519 1.76 8.35 18.17
N PHE A 520 2.68 9.30 18.38
CA PHE A 520 4.02 9.06 18.92
C PHE A 520 3.99 9.20 20.45
N ASP A 521 3.62 8.12 21.14
CA ASP A 521 3.43 8.11 22.59
C ASP A 521 4.72 7.80 23.39
N GLY A 522 5.81 7.50 22.70
CA GLY A 522 7.13 7.18 23.27
C GLY A 522 8.26 8.08 22.76
N LYS A 523 9.33 8.18 23.56
CA LYS A 523 10.63 8.65 23.06
C LYS A 523 11.22 7.54 22.17
N GLU A 524 11.91 7.93 21.11
CA GLU A 524 12.42 7.06 20.04
C GLU A 524 11.31 6.45 19.16
N ASP A 525 10.05 6.89 19.29
CA ASP A 525 9.00 6.49 18.35
C ASP A 525 9.28 7.08 16.97
N TRP A 526 8.91 6.31 15.93
CA TRP A 526 9.07 6.74 14.55
C TRP A 526 7.99 6.19 13.63
N ILE A 527 7.87 6.84 12.48
CA ILE A 527 7.19 6.34 11.28
C ILE A 527 8.17 6.43 10.10
N GLU A 528 8.19 5.41 9.27
CA GLU A 528 9.09 5.29 8.11
C GLU A 528 8.30 4.86 6.90
N TRP A 529 8.53 5.54 5.79
CA TRP A 529 8.04 5.17 4.48
C TRP A 529 9.22 4.68 3.65
N GLU A 530 9.07 3.49 3.08
CA GLU A 530 10.09 2.81 2.28
C GLU A 530 9.65 2.80 0.81
N ASN A 531 10.61 2.69 -0.11
CA ASN A 531 10.37 2.71 -1.56
C ASN A 531 9.62 3.95 -2.04
N VAL A 532 9.92 5.11 -1.42
CA VAL A 532 9.31 6.38 -1.83
C VAL A 532 9.85 6.75 -3.20
N GLU A 533 8.94 6.92 -4.16
CA GLU A 533 9.22 7.48 -5.47
C GLU A 533 9.37 9.00 -5.36
N VAL A 534 10.58 9.49 -5.66
CA VAL A 534 10.86 10.90 -5.87
C VAL A 534 10.90 11.14 -7.38
N PRO A 535 9.95 11.89 -7.95
CA PRO A 535 9.77 11.98 -9.40
C PRO A 535 10.83 12.83 -10.11
N ALA A 536 11.52 13.74 -9.40
CA ALA A 536 12.58 14.58 -9.96
C ALA A 536 13.64 14.94 -8.91
N THR A 537 14.90 15.08 -9.33
CA THR A 537 15.96 15.61 -8.46
C THR A 537 15.71 17.10 -8.24
N GLY A 538 15.64 17.54 -6.98
CA GLY A 538 15.37 18.93 -6.67
C GLY A 538 15.27 19.23 -5.19
N THR A 539 14.98 20.48 -4.87
CA THR A 539 14.65 20.93 -3.52
C THR A 539 13.14 20.84 -3.33
N TYR A 540 12.71 20.32 -2.19
CA TYR A 540 11.33 20.08 -1.82
C TYR A 540 11.01 20.74 -0.48
N GLU A 541 9.82 21.31 -0.37
CA GLU A 541 9.18 21.60 0.91
C GLU A 541 8.49 20.33 1.42
N ALA A 542 9.06 19.74 2.47
CA ALA A 542 8.45 18.66 3.24
C ALA A 542 7.49 19.29 4.28
N ARG A 543 6.19 19.21 4.03
CA ARG A 543 5.12 19.79 4.83
C ARG A 543 4.47 18.70 5.67
N MET A 544 4.78 18.65 6.96
CA MET A 544 4.23 17.69 7.90
C MET A 544 2.98 18.24 8.57
N ARG A 545 1.85 17.57 8.36
CA ARG A 545 0.58 17.88 9.04
C ARG A 545 0.49 17.11 10.34
N TYR A 546 0.27 17.82 11.45
CA TYR A 546 0.37 17.26 12.80
C TYR A 546 -0.63 17.89 13.78
N SER A 547 -0.84 17.26 14.94
CA SER A 547 -1.49 17.88 16.11
C SER A 547 -0.69 17.58 17.37
N SER A 548 -0.61 18.51 18.32
CA SER A 548 0.23 18.35 19.50
C SER A 548 -0.30 19.10 20.72
N ALA A 549 -0.34 18.46 21.89
CA ALA A 549 -0.70 19.12 23.16
C ALA A 549 0.46 19.86 23.86
N SER A 550 1.67 19.78 23.32
CA SER A 550 2.86 20.49 23.81
C SER A 550 3.87 20.67 22.68
N SER A 551 4.96 21.42 22.87
CA SER A 551 6.06 21.42 21.90
C SER A 551 6.69 20.02 21.82
N ARG A 552 6.73 19.40 20.62
CA ARG A 552 7.16 18.00 20.42
C ARG A 552 7.96 17.82 19.11
N PRO A 553 9.24 18.21 19.06
CA PRO A 553 10.02 18.18 17.81
C PRO A 553 10.15 16.76 17.24
N LEU A 554 10.24 16.67 15.91
CA LEU A 554 10.47 15.42 15.18
C LEU A 554 11.66 15.58 14.22
N GLU A 555 12.60 14.65 14.27
CA GLU A 555 13.70 14.56 13.31
C GLU A 555 13.22 13.94 12.00
N LEU A 556 13.57 14.55 10.88
CA LEU A 556 13.35 14.01 9.53
C LEU A 556 14.66 13.39 9.04
N LEU A 557 14.61 12.11 8.66
CA LEU A 557 15.72 11.40 8.03
C LEU A 557 15.35 11.02 6.60
N ILE A 558 16.27 11.22 5.67
CA ILE A 558 16.19 10.79 4.27
C ILE A 558 17.34 9.82 4.03
N ASP A 559 17.02 8.60 3.58
CA ASP A 559 17.97 7.52 3.35
C ASP A 559 18.89 7.26 4.57
N SER A 560 18.28 7.30 5.75
CA SER A 560 18.93 7.18 7.07
C SER A 560 19.87 8.32 7.46
N ALA A 561 20.02 9.35 6.63
CA ALA A 561 20.76 10.55 6.96
C ALA A 561 19.84 11.64 7.53
N PRO A 562 20.23 12.35 8.60
CA PRO A 562 19.46 13.49 9.11
C PRO A 562 19.30 14.57 8.03
N ALA A 563 18.06 14.92 7.71
CA ALA A 563 17.71 15.95 6.75
C ALA A 563 17.21 17.24 7.41
N GLY A 564 16.74 17.17 8.66
CA GLY A 564 16.34 18.32 9.45
C GLY A 564 15.52 17.93 10.68
N THR A 565 15.03 18.93 11.42
CA THR A 565 14.15 18.71 12.58
C THR A 565 12.96 19.65 12.49
N TYR A 566 11.76 19.10 12.50
CA TYR A 566 10.54 19.88 12.59
C TYR A 566 10.44 20.47 13.99
N ASN A 567 10.30 21.79 14.06
CA ASN A 567 9.95 22.48 15.29
C ASN A 567 8.43 22.44 15.41
N VAL A 568 7.92 21.54 16.24
CA VAL A 568 6.48 21.24 16.32
C VAL A 568 5.89 21.93 17.54
N PRO A 569 5.31 23.15 17.42
CA PRO A 569 4.65 23.82 18.53
C PRO A 569 3.35 23.13 18.94
N GLU A 570 2.83 23.47 20.12
CA GLU A 570 1.51 23.01 20.56
C GLU A 570 0.40 23.58 19.67
N THR A 571 -0.55 22.74 19.28
CA THR A 571 -1.75 23.13 18.52
C THR A 571 -2.95 23.41 19.43
N GLY A 572 -2.78 23.23 20.74
CA GLY A 572 -3.80 23.46 21.77
C GLY A 572 -4.75 22.28 22.00
N LEU A 573 -5.28 21.67 20.94
CA LEU A 573 -6.15 20.48 21.01
C LEU A 573 -5.69 19.41 20.02
N TRP A 574 -5.88 18.14 20.37
CA TRP A 574 -5.52 17.00 19.52
C TRP A 574 -6.34 16.88 18.23
N THR A 575 -7.50 17.52 18.18
CA THR A 575 -8.35 17.63 16.98
C THR A 575 -8.04 18.86 16.13
N VAL A 576 -7.12 19.73 16.58
CA VAL A 576 -6.61 20.88 15.84
C VAL A 576 -5.29 20.48 15.20
N TRP A 577 -5.30 20.47 13.88
CA TRP A 577 -4.19 20.04 13.05
C TRP A 577 -3.53 21.25 12.40
N ASP A 578 -2.21 21.34 12.52
CA ASP A 578 -1.38 22.38 11.91
C ASP A 578 -0.36 21.74 10.94
N THR A 579 0.42 22.56 10.23
CA THR A 579 1.44 22.11 9.29
C THR A 579 2.77 22.80 9.56
N GLU A 580 3.78 21.99 9.86
CA GLU A 580 5.18 22.45 9.94
C GLU A 580 5.93 22.07 8.67
N THR A 581 6.88 22.92 8.26
CA THR A 581 7.56 22.78 6.97
C THR A 581 9.08 22.78 7.11
N LEU A 582 9.73 21.85 6.41
CA LEU A 582 11.17 21.83 6.20
C LEU A 582 11.51 21.86 4.72
N THR A 583 12.66 22.45 4.38
CA THR A 583 13.22 22.37 3.04
C THR A 583 14.27 21.27 2.99
N VAL A 584 14.14 20.32 2.07
CA VAL A 584 15.07 19.21 1.87
C VAL A 584 15.45 19.06 0.40
N THR A 585 16.62 18.48 0.11
CA THR A 585 17.02 18.16 -1.26
C THR A 585 16.91 16.65 -1.46
N LEU A 586 16.21 16.24 -2.52
CA LEU A 586 16.00 14.84 -2.87
C LEU A 586 16.53 14.57 -4.28
N THR A 587 17.03 13.36 -4.52
CA THR A 587 17.35 12.87 -5.86
C THR A 587 16.15 12.15 -6.46
N GLN A 588 16.04 12.11 -7.79
CA GLN A 588 15.05 11.28 -8.47
C GLN A 588 15.34 9.79 -8.22
N GLY A 589 14.33 8.99 -7.90
CA GLY A 589 14.47 7.55 -7.72
C GLY A 589 13.26 6.88 -7.06
N MET A 590 13.16 5.55 -7.18
CA MET A 590 12.03 4.73 -6.70
C MET A 590 12.27 4.08 -5.32
N GLN A 591 13.36 4.43 -4.63
CA GLN A 591 13.86 3.65 -3.48
C GLN A 591 14.27 4.51 -2.28
N HIS A 592 13.71 5.72 -2.15
CA HIS A 592 14.02 6.56 -0.99
C HIS A 592 13.38 6.01 0.28
N THR A 593 14.08 6.14 1.40
CA THR A 593 13.54 5.91 2.74
C THR A 593 13.34 7.25 3.44
N ILE A 594 12.14 7.54 3.90
CA ILE A 594 11.80 8.78 4.60
C ILE A 594 11.28 8.44 6.00
N ARG A 595 11.90 8.98 7.04
CA ARG A 595 11.53 8.70 8.44
C ARG A 595 11.29 9.98 9.23
N LEU A 596 10.24 9.98 10.05
CA LEU A 596 10.08 10.92 11.16
C LEU A 596 10.37 10.22 12.48
N HIS A 597 11.18 10.84 13.34
CA HIS A 597 11.70 10.23 14.56
C HIS A 597 11.61 11.17 15.77
N ALA A 598 11.00 10.68 16.85
CA ALA A 598 10.83 11.38 18.13
C ALA A 598 12.05 11.17 19.05
N ALA A 599 13.21 11.68 18.62
CA ALA A 599 14.51 11.40 19.24
C ALA A 599 14.64 11.90 20.70
N GLU A 600 13.96 12.98 21.10
CA GLU A 600 14.19 13.60 22.41
C GLU A 600 13.09 13.32 23.44
N SER A 601 11.85 13.13 22.99
CA SER A 601 10.67 12.92 23.85
C SER A 601 9.51 12.31 23.06
N LYS A 602 8.31 12.22 23.65
CA LYS A 602 7.09 11.84 22.90
C LYS A 602 6.86 12.80 21.73
N GLY A 603 6.46 12.28 20.57
CA GLY A 603 6.18 13.08 19.38
C GLY A 603 4.73 13.60 19.32
N PRO A 604 4.39 14.44 18.32
CA PRO A 604 3.02 14.85 18.03
C PRO A 604 2.23 13.71 17.40
N ASN A 605 0.93 13.90 17.20
CA ASN A 605 0.20 13.10 16.22
C ASN A 605 0.56 13.58 14.82
N VAL A 606 0.92 12.69 13.90
CA VAL A 606 1.23 13.03 12.50
C VAL A 606 0.21 12.39 11.57
N ASP A 607 -0.40 13.19 10.71
CA ASP A 607 -1.40 12.77 9.73
C ASP A 607 -0.75 12.37 8.41
N GLN A 608 0.01 13.29 7.81
CA GLN A 608 0.68 13.09 6.53
C GLN A 608 1.87 14.02 6.38
N VAL A 609 2.80 13.68 5.49
CA VAL A 609 3.87 14.56 5.00
C VAL A 609 3.68 14.76 3.50
N THR A 610 3.65 16.01 3.05
CA THR A 610 3.54 16.35 1.63
C THR A 610 4.83 17.00 1.16
N PHE A 611 5.45 16.45 0.12
CA PHE A 611 6.65 17.00 -0.50
C PHE A 611 6.28 17.79 -1.74
N VAL A 612 6.58 19.09 -1.75
CA VAL A 612 6.26 20.00 -2.86
C VAL A 612 7.56 20.56 -3.44
N PRO A 613 7.86 20.40 -4.75
CA PRO A 613 9.04 20.99 -5.36
C PRO A 613 9.09 22.50 -5.14
N VAL A 614 10.25 23.00 -4.75
CA VAL A 614 10.56 24.43 -4.72
C VAL A 614 10.98 24.82 -6.15
N VAL A 615 10.17 25.66 -6.79
CA VAL A 615 10.39 26.15 -8.16
C VAL A 615 11.37 27.32 -8.18
#